data_AF-A0A662RD69-F1
#
_entry.id   AF-A0A662RD69-F1
#
_cell.length_a   1.000
_cell.length_b   1.000
_cell.length_c   1.000
_cell.angle_alpha   90.00
_cell.angle_beta   90.00
_cell.angle_gamma   90.00
#
_symmetry.space_group_name_H-M   'P 1'
#
loop_
_entity.id
_entity.type
_entity.pdbx_description
1 polymer ?
#
loop_
_entity_poly.entity_id
_entity_poly.type
_entity_poly.pdbx_seq_one_letter_code
_entity_poly.pdbx_strand_id
1 'polypeptide(L)'
;MMVINTSKLDRGEAQRTLSSELDRHPLIILLGPQGSGKTTLAIELIDSRVGAIFEGRVRSSQPVILLRRDAMDAMQQMVVEHRKLPIKDVDGVIYADVSMYDALKAAIEGVFDVRELGEDALVSQITELAGDVFGVHVIEVVADSEDLRERRMNRHKDATARLEMLLLKEQRFGVESNIWGIQGARVGDIISRDSVAPYLSGQISRTPEDFSRAIPTKGLSLEECLREMISIAKNDELESGFLVLHREGEQQAISDILVGSRNSIIGVTMLELYVGYRQRRRNLQDRQVYVPDIEGTVELIHSHMQGDFRLSDADCGGAERFGIIVSVVEPDGGVDSTNEARKEELRQILWW
;
A
#
# COMPACT_ATOMS: atom_id res chain seq x y z
N MET A 1 10.24 5.21 26.13
CA MET A 1 9.48 5.48 24.91
C MET A 1 9.16 6.95 24.87
N MET A 2 9.67 7.66 23.87
CA MET A 2 9.49 9.10 23.68
C MET A 2 8.30 9.36 22.77
N VAL A 3 7.59 10.47 22.97
CA VAL A 3 6.41 10.84 22.16
C VAL A 3 6.62 12.21 21.51
N ILE A 4 6.48 12.28 20.19
CA ILE A 4 6.42 13.53 19.42
C ILE A 4 4.96 13.75 19.01
N ASN A 5 4.32 14.78 19.58
CA ASN A 5 2.97 15.17 19.21
C ASN A 5 3.02 16.31 18.18
N THR A 6 2.67 16.01 16.93
CA THR A 6 2.74 16.96 15.81
C THR A 6 1.52 17.88 15.68
N SER A 7 0.55 17.78 16.60
CA SER A 7 -0.52 18.77 16.80
C SER A 7 -0.12 19.84 17.79
N LYS A 8 0.80 19.53 18.70
CA LYS A 8 1.24 20.42 19.79
C LYS A 8 2.57 21.12 19.51
N LEU A 9 3.46 20.45 18.79
CA LEU A 9 4.74 21.00 18.38
C LEU A 9 4.63 21.62 17.00
N ASP A 10 5.32 22.75 16.80
CA ASP A 10 5.53 23.23 15.44
C ASP A 10 6.47 22.27 14.67
N ARG A 11 6.44 22.38 13.33
CA ARG A 11 7.22 21.49 12.45
C ARG A 11 8.73 21.55 12.73
N GLY A 12 9.26 22.73 13.04
CA GLY A 12 10.68 22.94 13.31
C GLY A 12 11.10 22.42 14.69
N GLU A 13 10.21 22.47 15.68
CA GLU A 13 10.40 21.86 17.00
C GLU A 13 10.40 20.34 16.91
N ALA A 14 9.44 19.75 16.21
CA ALA A 14 9.39 18.31 15.98
C ALA A 14 10.65 17.81 15.24
N GLN A 15 11.11 18.55 14.23
CA GLN A 15 12.34 18.22 13.50
C GLN A 15 13.59 18.34 14.38
N ARG A 16 13.75 19.43 15.14
CA ARG A 16 14.89 19.61 16.06
C ARG A 16 14.94 18.52 17.13
N THR A 17 13.77 18.16 17.64
CA THR A 17 13.60 17.09 18.61
C THR A 17 14.07 15.76 18.03
N LEU A 18 13.56 15.37 16.86
CA LEU A 18 13.96 14.13 16.20
C LEU A 18 15.45 14.13 15.81
N SER A 19 15.99 15.28 15.37
CA SER A 19 17.43 15.42 15.08
C SER A 19 18.30 15.21 16.30
N SER A 20 17.91 15.75 17.46
CA SER A 20 18.67 15.55 18.71
C SER A 20 18.67 14.08 19.13
N GLU A 21 17.60 13.35 18.85
CA GLU A 21 17.54 11.92 19.15
C GLU A 21 18.44 11.12 18.20
N LEU A 22 18.50 11.47 16.91
CA LEU A 22 19.41 10.80 15.95
C LEU A 22 20.90 10.98 16.30
N ASP A 23 21.26 12.12 16.91
CA ASP A 23 22.62 12.35 17.40
C ASP A 23 22.99 11.39 18.55
N ARG A 24 22.01 10.99 19.36
CA ARG A 24 22.20 10.09 20.52
C ARG A 24 22.02 8.63 20.16
N HIS A 25 21.13 8.34 19.22
CA HIS A 25 20.67 7.01 18.88
C HIS A 25 20.86 6.76 17.39
N PRO A 26 21.80 5.88 17.00
CA PRO A 26 22.12 5.65 15.59
C PRO A 26 21.02 4.90 14.82
N LEU A 27 20.12 4.19 15.51
CA LEU A 27 18.98 3.49 14.94
C LEU A 27 17.69 3.91 15.66
N ILE A 28 16.82 4.60 14.93
CA ILE A 28 15.53 5.10 15.45
C ILE A 28 14.39 4.43 14.68
N ILE A 29 13.36 4.00 15.40
CA ILE A 29 12.09 3.52 14.84
C ILE A 29 10.99 4.52 15.22
N LEU A 30 10.33 5.08 14.22
CA LEU A 30 9.16 5.93 14.36
C LEU A 30 7.90 5.06 14.25
N LEU A 31 7.13 4.97 15.33
CA LEU A 31 5.83 4.30 15.38
C LEU A 31 4.70 5.31 15.47
N GLY A 32 3.46 4.82 15.35
CA GLY A 32 2.25 5.61 15.59
C GLY A 32 1.32 5.68 14.38
N PRO A 33 0.15 6.31 14.52
CA PRO A 33 -0.91 6.21 13.54
C PRO A 33 -0.56 6.81 12.18
N GLN A 34 -1.20 6.32 11.12
CA GLN A 34 -1.06 6.91 9.81
C GLN A 34 -1.49 8.39 9.83
N GLY A 35 -0.67 9.28 9.27
CA GLY A 35 -0.92 10.74 9.27
C GLY A 35 -0.39 11.53 10.44
N SER A 36 0.29 10.88 11.38
CA SER A 36 0.99 11.58 12.46
C SER A 36 2.22 12.35 11.99
N GLY A 37 2.68 12.14 10.74
CA GLY A 37 3.78 12.89 10.12
C GLY A 37 5.12 12.18 10.09
N LYS A 38 5.19 10.88 10.45
CA LYS A 38 6.42 10.06 10.50
C LYS A 38 7.29 10.21 9.24
N THR A 39 6.73 9.85 8.08
CA THR A 39 7.44 9.87 6.80
C THR A 39 7.91 11.27 6.44
N THR A 40 7.08 12.30 6.67
CA THR A 40 7.45 13.69 6.43
C THR A 40 8.63 14.12 7.32
N LEU A 41 8.54 13.91 8.63
CA LEU A 41 9.62 14.26 9.56
C LEU A 41 10.92 13.53 9.23
N ALA A 42 10.84 12.25 8.86
CA ALA A 42 12.00 11.46 8.47
C ALA A 42 12.66 12.00 7.18
N ILE A 43 11.88 12.31 6.14
CA ILE A 43 12.40 12.91 4.89
C ILE A 43 13.04 14.27 5.20
N GLU A 44 12.42 15.08 6.05
CA GLU A 44 12.96 16.39 6.45
C GLU A 44 14.26 16.29 7.24
N LEU A 45 14.45 15.21 7.99
CA LEU A 45 15.67 14.94 8.73
C LEU A 45 16.85 14.54 7.84
N ILE A 46 16.61 14.03 6.62
CA ILE A 46 17.70 13.58 5.74
C ILE A 46 18.74 14.71 5.57
N ASP A 47 19.97 14.40 5.97
CA ASP A 47 21.19 15.17 5.77
C ASP A 47 22.38 14.20 5.65
N SER A 48 23.62 14.70 5.70
CA SER A 48 24.83 13.88 5.55
C SER A 48 25.02 12.83 6.66
N ARG A 49 24.37 12.98 7.81
CA ARG A 49 24.47 12.03 8.94
C ARG A 49 23.58 10.81 8.72
N VAL A 50 22.51 10.93 7.95
CA VAL A 50 21.60 9.82 7.65
C VAL A 50 22.25 8.93 6.59
N GLY A 51 22.29 7.62 6.84
CA GLY A 51 22.76 6.63 5.87
C GLY A 51 21.61 5.98 5.12
N ALA A 52 20.55 5.63 5.84
CA ALA A 52 19.37 5.03 5.25
C ALA A 52 18.07 5.42 5.97
N ILE A 53 16.98 5.42 5.23
CA ILE A 53 15.61 5.54 5.76
C ILE A 53 14.75 4.44 5.16
N PHE A 54 14.04 3.71 6.00
CA PHE A 54 13.14 2.67 5.54
C PHE A 54 11.73 2.86 6.04
N GLU A 55 10.76 2.36 5.28
CA GLU A 55 9.38 2.18 5.68
C GLU A 55 9.12 0.68 5.85
N GLY A 56 8.73 0.29 7.06
CA GLY A 56 8.34 -1.10 7.35
C GLY A 56 6.98 -1.42 6.72
N ARG A 57 6.80 -2.68 6.31
CA ARG A 57 5.57 -3.13 5.62
C ARG A 57 4.39 -3.45 6.55
N VAL A 58 4.38 -2.85 7.75
CA VAL A 58 3.33 -3.01 8.76
C VAL A 58 2.15 -2.11 8.39
N ARG A 59 1.02 -2.73 8.03
CA ARG A 59 -0.06 -2.11 7.23
C ARG A 59 -0.86 -1.02 7.94
N SER A 60 -1.01 -1.12 9.26
CA SER A 60 -1.86 -0.22 10.06
C SER A 60 -1.17 1.09 10.42
N SER A 61 0.16 1.10 10.49
CA SER A 61 0.93 2.21 11.04
C SER A 61 2.08 2.70 10.18
N GLN A 62 2.64 1.88 9.27
CA GLN A 62 3.78 2.20 8.41
C GLN A 62 4.95 2.82 9.21
N PRO A 63 5.64 2.01 10.04
CA PRO A 63 6.74 2.48 10.85
C PRO A 63 7.89 2.93 9.97
N VAL A 64 8.58 3.99 10.39
CA VAL A 64 9.71 4.56 9.65
C VAL A 64 10.99 4.33 10.44
N ILE A 65 11.98 3.69 9.83
CA ILE A 65 13.26 3.37 10.43
C ILE A 65 14.29 4.36 9.89
N LEU A 66 15.01 5.03 10.79
CA LEU A 66 16.10 5.95 10.49
C LEU A 66 17.42 5.31 10.95
N LEU A 67 18.38 5.19 10.04
CA LEU A 67 19.70 4.67 10.33
C LEU A 67 20.77 5.72 10.03
N ARG A 68 21.58 6.03 11.03
CA ARG A 68 22.73 6.93 10.91
C ARG A 68 23.84 6.27 10.08
N ARG A 69 24.56 7.09 9.32
CA ARG A 69 25.53 6.64 8.31
C ARG A 69 26.68 5.84 8.90
N ASP A 70 27.26 6.32 10.00
CA ASP A 70 28.34 5.62 10.70
C ASP A 70 27.92 4.22 11.16
N ALA A 71 26.69 4.07 11.66
CA ALA A 71 26.13 2.78 12.03
C ALA A 71 25.82 1.90 10.82
N MET A 72 25.28 2.47 9.74
CA MET A 72 25.08 1.75 8.47
C MET A 72 26.40 1.17 7.95
N ASP A 73 27.44 2.00 7.88
CA ASP A 73 28.76 1.60 7.38
C ASP A 73 29.36 0.49 8.26
N ALA A 74 29.20 0.59 9.59
CA ALA A 74 29.62 -0.45 10.52
C ALA A 74 28.82 -1.76 10.32
N MET A 75 27.49 -1.69 10.21
CA MET A 75 26.61 -2.86 10.00
C MET A 75 26.92 -3.62 8.71
N GLN A 76 27.35 -2.93 7.65
CA GLN A 76 27.75 -3.56 6.38
C GLN A 76 29.01 -4.42 6.51
N GLN A 77 29.88 -4.12 7.48
CA GLN A 77 31.13 -4.87 7.72
C GLN A 77 30.93 -6.03 8.73
N MET A 78 29.79 -6.09 9.41
CA MET A 78 29.51 -7.10 10.43
C MET A 78 28.74 -8.26 9.84
N VAL A 79 29.36 -9.44 9.73
CA VAL A 79 28.67 -10.66 9.29
C VAL A 79 27.90 -11.28 10.46
N VAL A 80 26.61 -11.55 10.25
CA VAL A 80 25.71 -12.12 11.28
C VAL A 80 25.19 -13.52 10.93
N GLU A 81 25.20 -13.89 9.65
CA GLU A 81 24.79 -15.23 9.18
C GLU A 81 25.68 -15.66 8.02
N HIS A 82 26.14 -16.92 8.03
CA HIS A 82 26.73 -17.57 6.86
C HIS A 82 25.66 -18.43 6.19
N ARG A 83 25.00 -17.86 5.17
CA ARG A 83 23.87 -18.51 4.52
C ARG A 83 24.33 -19.49 3.45
N LYS A 84 23.92 -20.74 3.59
CA LYS A 84 24.11 -21.76 2.55
C LYS A 84 23.32 -21.42 1.29
N LEU A 85 23.99 -21.29 0.16
CA LEU A 85 23.33 -21.10 -1.12
C LEU A 85 22.82 -22.44 -1.70
N PRO A 86 21.70 -22.44 -2.44
CA PRO A 86 21.14 -23.64 -3.07
C PRO A 86 21.88 -24.04 -4.36
N ILE A 87 23.16 -23.71 -4.46
CA ILE A 87 24.05 -24.05 -5.57
C ILE A 87 25.28 -24.76 -5.01
N LYS A 88 25.76 -25.76 -5.75
CA LYS A 88 26.98 -26.51 -5.42
C LYS A 88 28.01 -26.25 -6.51
N ASP A 89 29.21 -25.90 -6.11
CA ASP A 89 30.38 -25.87 -6.99
C ASP A 89 31.08 -27.24 -6.98
N VAL A 90 32.11 -27.39 -7.82
CA VAL A 90 32.98 -28.57 -7.92
C VAL A 90 33.61 -28.91 -6.55
N ASP A 91 33.88 -27.89 -5.73
CA ASP A 91 34.49 -28.01 -4.40
C ASP A 91 33.49 -28.09 -3.24
N GLY A 92 32.18 -28.07 -3.53
CA GLY A 92 31.12 -28.29 -2.53
C GLY A 92 30.08 -27.17 -2.43
N VAL A 93 29.52 -27.00 -1.23
CA VAL A 93 28.43 -26.06 -0.97
C VAL A 93 28.98 -24.63 -0.85
N ILE A 94 28.38 -23.70 -1.59
CA ILE A 94 28.74 -22.27 -1.51
C ILE A 94 27.96 -21.61 -0.37
N TYR A 95 28.63 -20.74 0.38
CA TYR A 95 28.03 -19.90 1.42
C TYR A 95 28.14 -18.43 1.03
N ALA A 96 27.16 -17.64 1.45
CA ALA A 96 27.17 -16.19 1.35
C ALA A 96 27.11 -15.59 2.75
N ASP A 97 27.99 -14.63 3.00
CA ASP A 97 28.00 -13.85 4.23
C ASP A 97 26.86 -12.84 4.17
N VAL A 98 26.00 -12.86 5.18
CA VAL A 98 24.93 -11.88 5.35
C VAL A 98 25.40 -10.85 6.37
N SER A 99 25.51 -9.60 5.92
CA SER A 99 25.84 -8.50 6.81
C SER A 99 24.68 -8.18 7.76
N MET A 100 24.96 -7.56 8.90
CA MET A 100 23.92 -7.08 9.81
C MET A 100 23.00 -6.09 9.09
N TYR A 101 23.53 -5.29 8.17
CA TYR A 101 22.75 -4.35 7.38
C TYR A 101 21.75 -5.07 6.46
N ASP A 102 22.18 -6.14 5.78
CA ASP A 102 21.30 -6.94 4.93
C ASP A 102 20.25 -7.70 5.74
N ALA A 103 20.64 -8.22 6.91
CA ALA A 103 19.71 -8.84 7.86
C ALA A 103 18.68 -7.82 8.37
N LEU A 104 19.09 -6.57 8.63
CA LEU A 104 18.21 -5.48 9.07
C LEU A 104 17.21 -5.13 7.98
N LYS A 105 17.66 -4.95 6.73
CA LYS A 105 16.74 -4.73 5.59
C LYS A 105 15.77 -5.88 5.44
N ALA A 106 16.26 -7.12 5.51
CA ALA A 106 15.42 -8.29 5.39
C ALA A 106 14.37 -8.35 6.52
N ALA A 107 14.70 -7.95 7.74
CA ALA A 107 13.75 -7.82 8.84
C ALA A 107 12.71 -6.71 8.56
N ILE A 108 13.15 -5.53 8.11
CA ILE A 108 12.25 -4.41 7.81
C ILE A 108 11.26 -4.73 6.68
N GLU A 109 11.74 -5.41 5.63
CA GLU A 109 10.93 -5.77 4.47
C GLU A 109 10.15 -7.07 4.66
N GLY A 110 10.63 -7.94 5.53
CA GLY A 110 10.10 -9.28 5.79
C GLY A 110 9.10 -9.34 6.94
N VAL A 111 9.17 -8.43 7.92
CA VAL A 111 8.16 -8.35 8.97
C VAL A 111 6.87 -7.82 8.38
N PHE A 112 5.88 -8.70 8.40
CA PHE A 112 4.55 -8.43 7.90
C PHE A 112 3.55 -8.56 9.03
N ASP A 113 2.57 -7.66 9.05
CA ASP A 113 1.60 -7.60 10.13
C ASP A 113 0.65 -8.80 10.10
N VAL A 114 0.86 -9.74 11.04
CA VAL A 114 -0.03 -10.86 11.30
C VAL A 114 -0.67 -10.59 12.66
N ARG A 115 -1.92 -10.10 12.67
CA ARG A 115 -2.76 -9.81 13.86
C ARG A 115 -2.46 -8.52 14.63
N GLU A 116 -2.08 -7.42 13.98
CA GLU A 116 -1.76 -6.12 14.62
C GLU A 116 -0.51 -6.15 15.52
N LEU A 117 0.26 -7.23 15.46
CA LEU A 117 1.53 -7.39 16.18
C LEU A 117 2.73 -7.02 15.32
N GLY A 118 2.51 -6.51 14.10
CA GLY A 118 3.58 -6.21 13.16
C GLY A 118 4.56 -5.14 13.68
N GLU A 119 4.10 -4.13 14.40
CA GLU A 119 5.00 -3.12 15.01
C GLU A 119 5.87 -3.75 16.09
N ASP A 120 5.26 -4.48 17.02
CA ASP A 120 5.97 -5.14 18.12
C ASP A 120 6.96 -6.20 17.60
N ALA A 121 6.55 -6.98 16.60
CA ALA A 121 7.42 -7.96 15.95
C ALA A 121 8.60 -7.29 15.23
N LEU A 122 8.35 -6.16 14.55
CA LEU A 122 9.40 -5.41 13.85
C LEU A 122 10.39 -4.82 14.86
N VAL A 123 9.89 -4.16 15.90
CA VAL A 123 10.74 -3.61 16.96
C VAL A 123 11.53 -4.73 17.63
N SER A 124 10.89 -5.86 17.96
CA SER A 124 11.55 -7.00 18.59
C SER A 124 12.66 -7.56 17.73
N GLN A 125 12.43 -7.80 16.44
CA GLN A 125 13.45 -8.35 15.53
C GLN A 125 14.62 -7.40 15.32
N ILE A 126 14.34 -6.09 15.14
CA ILE A 126 15.39 -5.09 15.01
C ILE A 126 16.19 -4.96 16.32
N THR A 127 15.52 -5.04 17.47
CA THR A 127 16.16 -4.98 18.79
C THR A 127 17.02 -6.21 19.05
N GLU A 128 16.55 -7.40 18.70
CA GLU A 128 17.34 -8.64 18.80
C GLU A 128 18.57 -8.60 17.89
N LEU A 129 18.43 -8.06 16.68
CA LEU A 129 19.53 -7.99 15.71
C LEU A 129 20.59 -6.94 16.07
N ALA A 130 20.16 -5.73 16.46
CA ALA A 130 21.04 -4.56 16.54
C ALA A 130 21.08 -3.89 17.92
N GLY A 131 20.23 -4.29 18.87
CA GLY A 131 20.05 -3.61 20.15
C GLY A 131 21.30 -3.61 21.03
N ASP A 132 21.98 -4.75 21.12
CA ASP A 132 23.19 -4.88 21.96
C ASP A 132 24.40 -4.13 21.39
N VAL A 133 24.40 -3.83 20.10
CA VAL A 133 25.55 -3.21 19.40
C VAL A 133 25.35 -1.71 19.19
N PHE A 134 24.19 -1.32 18.69
CA PHE A 134 23.91 0.05 18.28
C PHE A 134 22.87 0.75 19.17
N GLY A 135 22.08 -0.02 19.92
CA GLY A 135 20.91 0.48 20.63
C GLY A 135 19.77 0.83 19.67
N VAL A 136 18.56 0.36 19.97
CA VAL A 136 17.36 0.67 19.20
C VAL A 136 16.51 1.65 19.99
N HIS A 137 16.20 2.80 19.40
CA HIS A 137 15.37 3.82 20.04
C HIS A 137 14.01 3.94 19.36
N VAL A 138 12.94 3.76 20.11
CA VAL A 138 11.56 3.82 19.60
C VAL A 138 10.90 5.14 20.02
N ILE A 139 10.43 5.88 19.01
CA ILE A 139 9.71 7.15 19.17
C ILE A 139 8.30 6.97 18.62
N GLU A 140 7.30 7.29 19.44
CA GLU A 140 5.92 7.34 18.99
C GLU A 140 5.61 8.74 18.44
N VAL A 141 5.13 8.81 17.21
CA VAL A 141 4.69 10.06 16.60
C VAL A 141 3.17 10.05 16.57
N VAL A 142 2.56 10.98 17.29
CA VAL A 142 1.11 11.09 17.47
C VAL A 142 0.61 12.45 17.00
N ALA A 143 -0.69 12.54 16.77
CA ALA A 143 -1.40 13.79 16.52
C ALA A 143 -2.83 13.66 17.01
N ASP A 144 -3.50 14.78 17.20
CA ASP A 144 -4.90 14.82 17.61
C ASP A 144 -5.79 14.26 16.48
N SER A 145 -6.93 13.68 16.85
CA SER A 145 -7.76 12.90 15.91
C SER A 145 -8.28 13.71 14.72
N GLU A 146 -8.63 14.98 14.93
CA GLU A 146 -9.06 15.88 13.85
C GLU A 146 -7.92 16.20 12.89
N ASP A 147 -6.72 16.47 13.41
CA ASP A 147 -5.53 16.71 12.58
C ASP A 147 -5.14 15.47 11.78
N LEU A 148 -5.20 14.28 12.40
CA LEU A 148 -4.97 13.01 11.70
C LEU A 148 -5.96 12.84 10.54
N ARG A 149 -7.23 13.16 10.76
CA ARG A 149 -8.28 13.10 9.73
C ARG A 149 -7.97 14.08 8.60
N GLU A 150 -7.78 15.36 8.91
CA GLU A 150 -7.50 16.40 7.92
C GLU A 150 -6.23 16.10 7.09
N ARG A 151 -5.15 15.66 7.76
CA ARG A 151 -3.89 15.30 7.10
C ARG A 151 -3.99 14.03 6.27
N ARG A 152 -4.91 13.11 6.57
CA ARG A 152 -5.21 11.96 5.72
C ARG A 152 -5.95 12.41 4.45
N MET A 153 -6.96 13.26 4.59
CA MET A 153 -7.74 13.76 3.46
C MET A 153 -6.88 14.59 2.48
N ASN A 154 -5.98 15.42 3.01
CA ASN A 154 -5.13 16.28 2.19
C ASN A 154 -3.81 15.65 1.74
N ARG A 155 -3.53 14.39 2.10
CA ARG A 155 -2.22 13.73 1.87
C ARG A 155 -1.83 13.63 0.39
N HIS A 156 -2.80 13.56 -0.52
CA HIS A 156 -2.51 13.49 -1.95
C HIS A 156 -1.95 14.82 -2.49
N LYS A 157 -2.32 15.95 -1.87
CA LYS A 157 -1.95 17.30 -2.35
C LYS A 157 -0.47 17.60 -2.19
N ASP A 158 0.19 17.01 -1.19
CA ASP A 158 1.61 17.21 -0.89
C ASP A 158 2.48 16.02 -1.30
N ALA A 159 1.91 15.00 -1.95
CA ALA A 159 2.61 13.78 -2.32
C ALA A 159 3.77 14.02 -3.30
N THR A 160 3.53 14.82 -4.35
CA THR A 160 4.55 15.23 -5.34
C THR A 160 5.71 15.94 -4.66
N ALA A 161 5.44 16.98 -3.85
CA ALA A 161 6.47 17.75 -3.17
C ALA A 161 7.30 16.91 -2.17
N ARG A 162 6.66 15.96 -1.48
CA ARG A 162 7.37 15.02 -0.59
C ARG A 162 8.26 14.05 -1.35
N LEU A 163 7.78 13.51 -2.46
CA LEU A 163 8.58 12.62 -3.31
C LEU A 163 9.76 13.39 -3.93
N GLU A 164 9.54 14.60 -4.44
CA GLU A 164 10.61 15.47 -4.95
C GLU A 164 11.67 15.75 -3.88
N MET A 165 11.24 16.08 -2.66
CA MET A 165 12.16 16.32 -1.55
C MET A 165 12.96 15.07 -1.20
N LEU A 166 12.32 13.90 -1.16
CA LEU A 166 13.00 12.63 -0.91
C LEU A 166 14.07 12.38 -1.97
N LEU A 167 13.71 12.39 -3.26
CA LEU A 167 14.65 12.09 -4.36
C LEU A 167 15.82 13.07 -4.40
N LEU A 168 15.55 14.38 -4.23
CA LEU A 168 16.59 15.40 -4.19
C LEU A 168 17.59 15.15 -3.05
N LYS A 169 17.08 14.73 -1.89
CA LYS A 169 17.92 14.47 -0.72
C LYS A 169 18.68 13.14 -0.83
N GLU A 170 18.07 12.10 -1.39
CA GLU A 170 18.77 10.85 -1.70
C GLU A 170 19.95 11.10 -2.62
N GLN A 171 19.73 11.83 -3.71
CA GLN A 171 20.79 12.16 -4.66
C GLN A 171 21.86 13.04 -4.02
N ARG A 172 21.46 14.07 -3.26
CA ARG A 172 22.39 15.03 -2.65
C ARG A 172 23.27 14.41 -1.58
N PHE A 173 22.70 13.54 -0.74
CA PHE A 173 23.38 13.00 0.43
C PHE A 173 23.79 11.53 0.27
N GLY A 174 23.42 10.86 -0.81
CA GLY A 174 23.67 9.43 -1.00
C GLY A 174 23.01 8.62 0.11
N VAL A 175 21.72 8.85 0.34
CA VAL A 175 20.90 8.12 1.31
C VAL A 175 20.16 7.00 0.61
N GLU A 176 20.19 5.82 1.19
CA GLU A 176 19.38 4.70 0.72
C GLU A 176 17.95 4.78 1.29
N SER A 177 16.92 4.60 0.48
CA SER A 177 15.56 4.44 1.01
C SER A 177 14.67 3.47 0.25
N ASN A 178 13.71 2.89 0.97
CA ASN A 178 12.61 2.10 0.41
C ASN A 178 11.23 2.73 0.68
N ILE A 179 11.18 4.05 0.87
CA ILE A 179 9.91 4.76 1.09
C ILE A 179 9.10 4.71 -0.20
N TRP A 180 8.13 3.80 -0.23
CA TRP A 180 7.23 3.59 -1.37
C TRP A 180 5.78 3.99 -1.05
N GLY A 181 5.44 4.21 0.23
CA GLY A 181 4.11 4.56 0.69
C GLY A 181 3.72 6.04 0.56
N ILE A 182 4.32 6.82 -0.35
CA ILE A 182 3.92 8.22 -0.58
C ILE A 182 2.56 8.25 -1.29
N GLN A 183 1.49 8.17 -0.48
CA GLN A 183 0.11 8.15 -0.95
C GLN A 183 -0.21 9.41 -1.77
N GLY A 184 -0.67 9.20 -3.01
CA GLY A 184 -0.98 10.27 -3.97
C GLY A 184 0.17 10.66 -4.90
N ALA A 185 1.31 9.99 -4.86
CA ALA A 185 2.34 10.09 -5.89
C ALA A 185 2.17 8.98 -6.94
N ARG A 186 2.69 9.20 -8.14
CA ARG A 186 2.64 8.23 -9.23
C ARG A 186 3.52 7.03 -8.92
N VAL A 187 2.97 5.83 -9.12
CA VAL A 187 3.70 4.57 -8.93
C VAL A 187 4.95 4.51 -9.82
N GLY A 188 4.86 5.01 -11.07
CA GLY A 188 6.01 5.08 -11.97
C GLY A 188 7.15 5.95 -11.41
N ASP A 189 6.83 7.06 -10.76
CA ASP A 189 7.81 8.00 -10.19
C ASP A 189 8.42 7.42 -8.90
N ILE A 190 7.62 6.72 -8.09
CA ILE A 190 8.07 6.01 -6.87
C ILE A 190 9.05 4.87 -7.21
N ILE A 191 8.79 4.13 -8.31
CA ILE A 191 9.59 2.97 -8.73
C ILE A 191 10.84 3.41 -9.50
N SER A 192 10.72 4.35 -10.45
CA SER A 192 11.85 4.80 -11.26
C SER A 192 12.85 5.63 -10.47
N ARG A 193 12.39 6.42 -9.49
CA ARG A 193 13.21 7.31 -8.65
C ARG A 193 14.08 8.32 -9.42
N ASP A 194 13.83 8.50 -10.71
CA ASP A 194 14.62 9.39 -11.57
C ASP A 194 14.09 10.83 -11.59
N SER A 195 12.77 10.99 -11.55
CA SER A 195 12.10 12.31 -11.53
C SER A 195 10.66 12.20 -11.05
N VAL A 196 10.07 13.33 -10.66
CA VAL A 196 8.64 13.44 -10.35
C VAL A 196 7.96 14.19 -11.49
N ALA A 197 6.94 13.59 -12.09
CA ALA A 197 6.20 14.19 -13.19
C ALA A 197 4.80 14.58 -12.74
N PRO A 198 4.28 15.77 -13.13
CA PRO A 198 2.92 16.15 -12.79
C PRO A 198 1.93 15.16 -13.41
N TYR A 199 0.84 14.87 -12.70
CA TYR A 199 -0.28 14.11 -13.25
C TYR A 199 -0.71 14.72 -14.59
N LEU A 200 -0.72 13.90 -15.65
CA LEU A 200 -1.27 14.25 -16.95
C LEU A 200 -2.77 14.45 -16.76
N SER A 201 -3.39 15.34 -17.54
CA SER A 201 -4.84 15.50 -17.52
C SER A 201 -5.51 14.15 -17.75
N GLY A 202 -6.19 13.61 -16.72
CA GLY A 202 -6.87 12.31 -16.77
C GLY A 202 -6.37 11.24 -15.80
N GLN A 203 -5.34 11.48 -14.97
CA GLN A 203 -4.91 10.54 -13.93
C GLN A 203 -5.42 10.95 -12.54
N ILE A 204 -6.03 10.02 -11.78
CA ILE A 204 -6.76 10.29 -10.53
C ILE A 204 -6.18 9.46 -9.36
N SER A 205 -5.99 10.07 -8.19
CA SER A 205 -5.76 9.41 -6.89
C SER A 205 -7.07 9.44 -6.09
N ARG A 206 -7.52 8.29 -5.54
CA ARG A 206 -8.85 8.16 -4.90
C ARG A 206 -8.77 8.08 -3.36
N THR A 207 -9.79 8.61 -2.68
CA THR A 207 -9.98 8.78 -1.24
C THR A 207 -11.44 8.46 -0.85
N PRO A 208 -11.80 8.31 0.44
CA PRO A 208 -13.20 8.13 0.86
C PRO A 208 -14.14 9.28 0.49
N GLU A 209 -13.62 10.49 0.23
CA GLU A 209 -14.38 11.64 -0.29
C GLU A 209 -14.81 11.48 -1.75
N ASP A 210 -14.22 10.52 -2.47
CA ASP A 210 -14.59 10.18 -3.85
C ASP A 210 -15.85 9.29 -3.92
N PHE A 211 -16.43 8.91 -2.79
CA PHE A 211 -17.70 8.19 -2.74
C PHE A 211 -18.82 9.11 -2.24
N SER A 212 -19.92 9.15 -2.98
CA SER A 212 -21.11 9.90 -2.56
C SER A 212 -21.84 9.18 -1.42
N ARG A 213 -21.86 7.83 -1.45
CA ARG A 213 -22.52 6.99 -0.44
C ARG A 213 -22.12 5.51 -0.58
N ALA A 214 -22.43 4.74 0.45
CA ALA A 214 -22.43 3.28 0.42
C ALA A 214 -23.86 2.76 0.66
N ILE A 215 -24.27 1.73 -0.09
CA ILE A 215 -25.59 1.11 0.01
C ILE A 215 -25.40 -0.31 0.57
N PRO A 216 -25.95 -0.61 1.75
CA PRO A 216 -25.85 -1.94 2.36
C PRO A 216 -26.50 -3.03 1.49
N THR A 217 -25.79 -4.14 1.26
CA THR A 217 -26.29 -5.27 0.44
C THR A 217 -26.79 -6.46 1.25
N LYS A 218 -26.79 -6.36 2.58
CA LYS A 218 -27.26 -7.44 3.46
C LYS A 218 -28.71 -7.83 3.15
N GLY A 219 -28.90 -9.04 2.64
CA GLY A 219 -30.23 -9.58 2.30
C GLY A 219 -30.68 -9.30 0.87
N LEU A 220 -29.84 -8.65 0.05
CA LEU A 220 -30.06 -8.51 -1.39
C LEU A 220 -29.44 -9.69 -2.14
N SER A 221 -30.11 -10.12 -3.20
CA SER A 221 -29.57 -11.00 -4.22
C SER A 221 -28.59 -10.25 -5.12
N LEU A 222 -27.79 -11.00 -5.88
CA LEU A 222 -26.91 -10.42 -6.89
C LEU A 222 -27.70 -9.63 -7.94
N GLU A 223 -28.85 -10.15 -8.38
CA GLU A 223 -29.74 -9.48 -9.32
C GLU A 223 -30.18 -8.11 -8.81
N GLU A 224 -30.62 -8.05 -7.54
CA GLU A 224 -31.04 -6.80 -6.91
C GLU A 224 -29.90 -5.80 -6.81
N CYS A 225 -28.68 -6.25 -6.50
CA CYS A 225 -27.50 -5.38 -6.48
C CYS A 225 -27.16 -4.83 -7.87
N LEU A 226 -27.26 -5.65 -8.92
CA LEU A 226 -27.02 -5.23 -10.30
C LEU A 226 -28.07 -4.23 -10.79
N ARG A 227 -29.36 -4.47 -10.48
CA ARG A 227 -30.44 -3.54 -10.79
C ARG A 227 -30.28 -2.21 -10.07
N GLU A 228 -29.82 -2.23 -8.82
CA GLU A 228 -29.53 -1.01 -8.05
C GLU A 228 -28.38 -0.22 -8.70
N MET A 229 -27.29 -0.89 -9.11
CA MET A 229 -26.21 -0.23 -9.85
C MET A 229 -26.69 0.41 -11.16
N ILE A 230 -27.50 -0.29 -11.94
CA ILE A 230 -28.09 0.24 -13.18
C ILE A 230 -28.99 1.45 -12.87
N SER A 231 -29.78 1.37 -11.79
CA SER A 231 -30.63 2.47 -11.34
C SER A 231 -29.81 3.70 -10.98
N ILE A 232 -28.71 3.54 -10.24
CA ILE A 232 -27.79 4.63 -9.87
C ILE A 232 -27.18 5.25 -11.13
N ALA A 233 -26.72 4.43 -12.07
CA ALA A 233 -26.14 4.91 -13.32
C ALA A 233 -27.16 5.70 -14.16
N LYS A 234 -28.42 5.25 -14.24
CA LYS A 234 -29.48 5.94 -15.01
C LYS A 234 -30.05 7.18 -14.34
N ASN A 235 -30.28 7.12 -13.03
CA ASN A 235 -31.05 8.14 -12.31
C ASN A 235 -30.15 9.20 -11.69
N ASP A 236 -28.99 8.80 -11.18
CA ASP A 236 -28.06 9.70 -10.50
C ASP A 236 -26.90 10.13 -11.41
N GLU A 237 -26.72 9.44 -12.55
CA GLU A 237 -25.59 9.60 -13.48
C GLU A 237 -24.23 9.40 -12.79
N LEU A 238 -24.14 8.40 -11.91
CA LEU A 238 -22.94 8.09 -11.12
C LEU A 238 -22.44 6.67 -11.40
N GLU A 239 -21.12 6.49 -11.34
CA GLU A 239 -20.52 5.17 -11.34
C GLU A 239 -20.68 4.51 -9.96
N SER A 240 -20.79 3.18 -9.94
CA SER A 240 -20.91 2.39 -8.73
C SER A 240 -20.25 1.01 -8.89
N GLY A 241 -20.03 0.31 -7.77
CA GLY A 241 -19.47 -1.04 -7.81
C GLY A 241 -19.48 -1.74 -6.47
N PHE A 242 -19.29 -3.06 -6.50
CA PHE A 242 -19.21 -3.92 -5.33
C PHE A 242 -18.34 -5.16 -5.60
N LEU A 243 -17.98 -5.86 -4.53
CA LEU A 243 -17.25 -7.12 -4.59
C LEU A 243 -18.18 -8.30 -4.35
N VAL A 244 -17.93 -9.38 -5.08
CA VAL A 244 -18.54 -10.68 -4.87
C VAL A 244 -17.46 -11.68 -4.49
N LEU A 245 -17.68 -12.38 -3.38
CA LEU A 245 -16.87 -13.53 -2.96
C LEU A 245 -17.71 -14.80 -3.11
N HIS A 246 -17.26 -15.69 -3.99
CA HIS A 246 -17.83 -17.00 -4.23
C HIS A 246 -17.10 -18.03 -3.37
N ARG A 247 -17.74 -18.56 -2.32
CA ARG A 247 -17.19 -19.65 -1.50
C ARG A 247 -17.74 -20.99 -1.99
N GLU A 248 -17.01 -22.08 -1.77
CA GLU A 248 -17.37 -23.42 -2.27
C GLU A 248 -18.87 -23.75 -2.08
N GLY A 249 -19.55 -24.15 -3.17
CA GLY A 249 -20.98 -24.47 -3.20
C GLY A 249 -21.87 -23.27 -3.58
N GLU A 250 -23.05 -23.14 -2.95
CA GLU A 250 -24.02 -22.06 -3.21
C GLU A 250 -23.78 -20.78 -2.36
N GLN A 251 -22.65 -20.69 -1.64
CA GLN A 251 -22.40 -19.58 -0.72
C GLN A 251 -21.74 -18.39 -1.40
N GLN A 252 -22.53 -17.33 -1.61
CA GLN A 252 -22.06 -16.04 -2.12
C GLN A 252 -22.08 -14.98 -1.01
N ALA A 253 -21.03 -14.18 -0.91
CA ALA A 253 -21.00 -12.97 -0.10
C ALA A 253 -20.81 -11.73 -1.00
N ILE A 254 -21.63 -10.70 -0.79
CA ILE A 254 -21.61 -9.46 -1.57
C ILE A 254 -21.24 -8.32 -0.62
N SER A 255 -20.31 -7.45 -1.02
CA SER A 255 -19.99 -6.23 -0.26
C SER A 255 -21.07 -5.17 -0.44
N ASP A 256 -21.03 -4.10 0.35
CA ASP A 256 -21.85 -2.92 0.09
C ASP A 256 -21.55 -2.35 -1.30
N ILE A 257 -22.56 -1.74 -1.93
CA ILE A 257 -22.39 -1.02 -3.19
C ILE A 257 -21.79 0.34 -2.84
N LEU A 258 -20.63 0.62 -3.39
CA LEU A 258 -20.04 1.95 -3.35
C LEU A 258 -20.52 2.76 -4.53
N VAL A 259 -20.94 3.99 -4.27
CA VAL A 259 -21.35 4.94 -5.29
C VAL A 259 -20.32 6.06 -5.36
N GLY A 260 -19.73 6.27 -6.54
CA GLY A 260 -18.80 7.36 -6.79
C GLY A 260 -19.47 8.73 -6.66
N SER A 261 -18.66 9.78 -6.51
CA SER A 261 -19.10 11.15 -6.76
C SER A 261 -19.11 11.45 -8.27
N ARG A 262 -19.65 12.60 -8.71
CA ARG A 262 -19.74 12.99 -10.14
C ARG A 262 -18.39 13.04 -10.88
N ASN A 263 -17.29 13.13 -10.15
CA ASN A 263 -15.93 13.18 -10.72
C ASN A 263 -15.13 11.90 -10.43
N SER A 264 -15.80 10.88 -9.89
CA SER A 264 -15.15 9.66 -9.44
C SER A 264 -15.46 8.54 -10.41
N ILE A 265 -14.41 7.98 -10.98
CA ILE A 265 -14.50 6.73 -11.71
C ILE A 265 -14.59 5.61 -10.64
N ILE A 266 -15.25 4.49 -10.92
CA ILE A 266 -15.24 3.24 -10.14
C ILE A 266 -14.56 2.18 -11.02
N GLY A 267 -13.79 1.26 -10.43
CA GLY A 267 -13.00 0.29 -11.20
C GLY A 267 -11.96 -0.42 -10.34
N VAL A 268 -10.87 -0.94 -10.93
CA VAL A 268 -9.85 -1.72 -10.20
C VAL A 268 -9.23 -0.97 -9.01
N THR A 269 -9.16 0.37 -9.06
CA THR A 269 -8.70 1.20 -7.93
C THR A 269 -9.59 1.11 -6.68
N MET A 270 -10.84 0.66 -6.83
CA MET A 270 -11.76 0.41 -5.72
C MET A 270 -11.43 -0.90 -4.95
N LEU A 271 -10.78 -1.86 -5.62
CA LEU A 271 -10.25 -3.08 -4.97
C LEU A 271 -9.10 -2.77 -4.00
N GLU A 272 -8.33 -1.72 -4.27
CA GLU A 272 -7.24 -1.29 -3.38
C GLU A 272 -7.79 -0.80 -2.02
N LEU A 273 -9.03 -0.29 -2.01
CA LEU A 273 -9.73 0.22 -0.83
C LEU A 273 -10.48 -0.87 -0.04
N TYR A 274 -11.09 -1.85 -0.71
CA TYR A 274 -11.91 -2.89 -0.05
C TYR A 274 -11.21 -4.23 0.19
N VAL A 275 -10.27 -4.65 -0.67
CA VAL A 275 -9.62 -5.97 -0.53
C VAL A 275 -8.35 -5.91 0.30
N GLY A 276 -7.71 -4.75 0.44
CA GLY A 276 -6.49 -4.61 1.26
C GLY A 276 -5.54 -5.80 1.06
N TYR A 277 -5.10 -6.03 -0.18
CA TYR A 277 -4.55 -7.30 -0.69
C TYR A 277 -3.84 -8.19 0.32
N ARG A 278 -4.45 -9.29 0.77
CA ARG A 278 -3.73 -10.47 1.26
C ARG A 278 -3.39 -11.34 0.03
N GLN A 279 -2.12 -11.65 -0.20
CA GLN A 279 -1.65 -12.36 -1.41
C GLN A 279 -0.85 -13.61 -1.03
N ARG A 280 -1.07 -14.74 -1.71
CA ARG A 280 -0.14 -15.90 -1.72
C ARG A 280 0.67 -15.90 -3.01
N ARG A 281 1.98 -16.16 -2.90
CA ARG A 281 2.87 -16.39 -4.05
C ARG A 281 2.74 -17.85 -4.50
N ARG A 282 2.37 -18.11 -5.76
CA ARG A 282 2.56 -19.43 -6.39
C ARG A 282 3.89 -19.45 -7.17
N ASN A 283 4.44 -20.66 -7.33
CA ASN A 283 5.79 -20.92 -7.82
C ASN A 283 6.15 -20.21 -9.15
N LEU A 284 7.46 -19.97 -9.31
CA LEU A 284 8.18 -19.22 -10.36
C LEU A 284 7.99 -19.65 -11.84
N GLN A 285 7.00 -20.48 -12.18
CA GLN A 285 6.81 -20.98 -13.56
C GLN A 285 5.49 -20.57 -14.22
N ASP A 286 4.49 -20.08 -13.48
CA ASP A 286 3.23 -19.59 -14.03
C ASP A 286 3.21 -18.06 -14.07
N ARG A 287 2.74 -17.47 -15.19
CA ARG A 287 2.70 -16.02 -15.44
C ARG A 287 1.68 -15.24 -14.58
N GLN A 288 1.03 -15.88 -13.61
CA GLN A 288 0.14 -15.22 -12.64
C GLN A 288 0.89 -14.98 -11.32
N VAL A 289 1.19 -13.71 -11.04
CA VAL A 289 2.15 -13.32 -10.01
C VAL A 289 1.51 -13.19 -8.60
N TYR A 290 0.18 -13.07 -8.50
CA TYR A 290 -0.53 -12.89 -7.21
C TYR A 290 -1.92 -13.56 -7.20
N VAL A 291 -2.26 -14.27 -6.11
CA VAL A 291 -3.58 -14.89 -5.88
C VAL A 291 -4.16 -14.36 -4.56
N PRO A 292 -5.47 -14.05 -4.47
CA PRO A 292 -6.09 -13.61 -3.22
C PRO A 292 -5.95 -14.67 -2.12
N ASP A 293 -5.54 -14.29 -0.91
CA ASP A 293 -5.54 -15.16 0.29
C ASP A 293 -6.93 -15.13 0.96
N ILE A 294 -7.95 -15.29 0.13
CA ILE A 294 -9.35 -15.48 0.50
C ILE A 294 -9.77 -16.78 -0.16
N GLU A 295 -10.32 -17.71 0.60
CA GLU A 295 -10.85 -18.95 0.06
C GLU A 295 -12.09 -18.65 -0.79
N GLY A 296 -12.02 -18.99 -2.08
CA GLY A 296 -13.08 -18.70 -3.05
C GLY A 296 -12.63 -17.88 -4.25
N THR A 297 -13.55 -17.65 -5.18
CA THR A 297 -13.32 -16.77 -6.34
C THR A 297 -13.79 -15.36 -6.00
N VAL A 298 -12.93 -14.36 -6.19
CA VAL A 298 -13.28 -12.94 -6.01
C VAL A 298 -13.62 -12.33 -7.37
N GLU A 299 -14.72 -11.61 -7.42
CA GLU A 299 -15.18 -10.84 -8.57
C GLU A 299 -15.39 -9.38 -8.16
N LEU A 300 -14.88 -8.43 -8.95
CA LEU A 300 -15.27 -7.04 -8.91
C LEU A 300 -16.34 -6.80 -9.97
N ILE A 301 -17.48 -6.26 -9.57
CA ILE A 301 -18.51 -5.77 -10.49
C ILE A 301 -18.61 -4.27 -10.35
N HIS A 302 -18.46 -3.54 -11.45
CA HIS A 302 -18.59 -2.09 -11.47
C HIS A 302 -19.29 -1.56 -12.72
N SER A 303 -19.66 -0.28 -12.73
CA SER A 303 -20.31 0.38 -13.86
C SER A 303 -19.45 1.51 -14.40
N HIS A 304 -19.47 1.69 -15.73
CA HIS A 304 -18.85 2.84 -16.39
C HIS A 304 -19.88 3.81 -16.98
N MET A 305 -19.58 5.10 -16.89
CA MET A 305 -20.41 6.17 -17.46
C MET A 305 -19.78 6.81 -18.72
N GLN A 306 -18.50 6.54 -19.02
CA GLN A 306 -17.81 7.11 -20.19
C GLN A 306 -16.91 6.09 -20.91
N GLY A 307 -17.18 5.85 -22.21
CA GLY A 307 -16.26 5.15 -23.12
C GLY A 307 -16.94 4.22 -24.14
N ASP A 308 -16.31 4.04 -25.31
CA ASP A 308 -16.70 3.06 -26.35
C ASP A 308 -16.23 1.61 -26.02
N PHE A 309 -15.56 1.41 -24.87
CA PHE A 309 -14.94 0.14 -24.48
C PHE A 309 -15.59 -0.43 -23.22
N ARG A 310 -16.01 -1.69 -23.31
CA ARG A 310 -16.74 -2.41 -22.27
C ARG A 310 -15.87 -2.91 -21.10
N LEU A 311 -14.57 -3.12 -21.32
CA LEU A 311 -13.53 -3.39 -20.32
C LEU A 311 -12.31 -2.55 -20.66
N SER A 312 -11.74 -1.84 -19.68
CA SER A 312 -10.52 -1.06 -19.90
C SER A 312 -9.25 -1.93 -19.85
N ASP A 313 -8.16 -1.45 -20.45
CA ASP A 313 -6.84 -2.08 -20.29
C ASP A 313 -6.43 -2.20 -18.80
N ALA A 314 -6.91 -1.27 -17.97
CA ALA A 314 -6.70 -1.30 -16.52
C ALA A 314 -7.51 -2.42 -15.84
N ASP A 315 -8.73 -2.72 -16.29
CA ASP A 315 -9.54 -3.83 -15.81
C ASP A 315 -8.90 -5.18 -16.16
N CYS A 316 -8.48 -5.33 -17.42
CA CYS A 316 -7.79 -6.52 -17.91
C CYS A 316 -6.47 -6.75 -17.16
N GLY A 317 -5.64 -5.70 -17.04
CA GLY A 317 -4.38 -5.76 -16.31
C GLY A 317 -4.56 -5.98 -14.80
N GLY A 318 -5.63 -5.45 -14.20
CA GLY A 318 -6.00 -5.68 -12.81
C GLY A 318 -6.44 -7.12 -12.56
N ALA A 319 -7.36 -7.64 -13.38
CA ALA A 319 -7.83 -9.01 -13.31
C ALA A 319 -6.68 -10.03 -13.39
N GLU A 320 -5.78 -9.85 -14.36
CA GLU A 320 -4.60 -10.71 -14.55
C GLU A 320 -3.63 -10.60 -13.37
N ARG A 321 -3.33 -9.37 -12.93
CA ARG A 321 -2.38 -9.12 -11.83
C ARG A 321 -2.86 -9.71 -10.52
N PHE A 322 -4.17 -9.66 -10.26
CA PHE A 322 -4.73 -10.00 -8.95
C PHE A 322 -5.42 -11.36 -8.90
N GLY A 323 -5.54 -12.06 -10.04
CA GLY A 323 -6.19 -13.35 -10.12
C GLY A 323 -7.68 -13.28 -9.75
N ILE A 324 -8.38 -12.25 -10.21
CA ILE A 324 -9.81 -12.01 -9.93
C ILE A 324 -10.59 -11.90 -11.24
N ILE A 325 -11.91 -12.02 -11.15
CA ILE A 325 -12.82 -11.66 -12.25
C ILE A 325 -13.16 -10.17 -12.14
N VAL A 326 -13.17 -9.46 -13.27
CA VAL A 326 -13.65 -8.09 -13.34
C VAL A 326 -14.76 -8.05 -14.37
N SER A 327 -15.94 -7.61 -13.94
CA SER A 327 -17.14 -7.49 -14.75
C SER A 327 -17.61 -6.04 -14.75
N VAL A 328 -18.01 -5.55 -15.92
CA VAL A 328 -18.56 -4.20 -16.11
C VAL A 328 -20.00 -4.31 -16.55
N VAL A 329 -20.86 -3.53 -15.90
CA VAL A 329 -22.29 -3.43 -16.18
C VAL A 329 -22.61 -2.02 -16.67
N GLU A 330 -23.13 -1.92 -17.88
CA GLU A 330 -23.47 -0.66 -18.52
C GLU A 330 -24.85 -0.16 -18.04
N PRO A 331 -25.13 1.15 -18.15
CA PRO A 331 -26.43 1.70 -17.78
C PRO A 331 -27.57 1.09 -18.59
N ASP A 332 -27.35 0.66 -19.83
CA ASP A 332 -28.40 0.00 -20.64
C ASP A 332 -28.60 -1.48 -20.28
N GLY A 333 -27.81 -2.05 -19.37
CA GLY A 333 -27.79 -3.46 -18.98
C GLY A 333 -26.88 -4.33 -19.84
N GLY A 334 -26.04 -3.72 -20.70
CA GLY A 334 -24.91 -4.38 -21.32
C GLY A 334 -23.92 -4.92 -20.28
N VAL A 335 -23.30 -6.06 -20.57
CA VAL A 335 -22.31 -6.68 -19.67
C VAL A 335 -21.10 -7.14 -20.45
N ASP A 336 -19.93 -6.90 -19.86
CA ASP A 336 -18.65 -7.50 -20.26
C ASP A 336 -17.87 -7.99 -19.05
N SER A 337 -16.99 -8.96 -19.24
CA SER A 337 -16.23 -9.55 -18.13
C SER A 337 -14.93 -10.18 -18.63
N THR A 338 -13.91 -10.14 -17.78
CA THR A 338 -12.65 -10.87 -18.02
C THR A 338 -12.84 -12.39 -18.01
N ASN A 339 -14.04 -12.87 -17.65
CA ASN A 339 -14.45 -14.26 -17.75
C ASN A 339 -15.73 -14.39 -18.62
N GLU A 340 -15.60 -15.04 -19.79
CA GLU A 340 -16.71 -15.20 -20.75
C GLU A 340 -17.90 -16.00 -20.22
N ALA A 341 -17.68 -17.00 -19.37
CA ALA A 341 -18.80 -17.74 -18.77
C ALA A 341 -19.58 -16.85 -17.79
N ARG A 342 -18.85 -16.06 -17.01
CA ARG A 342 -19.45 -15.13 -16.06
C ARG A 342 -20.22 -14.00 -16.75
N LYS A 343 -19.71 -13.50 -17.88
CA LYS A 343 -20.39 -12.53 -18.74
C LYS A 343 -21.76 -13.00 -19.18
N GLU A 344 -21.86 -14.25 -19.64
CA GLU A 344 -23.14 -14.82 -20.08
C GLU A 344 -24.11 -15.02 -18.92
N GLU A 345 -23.61 -15.47 -17.76
CA GLU A 345 -24.42 -15.63 -16.56
C GLU A 345 -25.00 -14.29 -16.07
N LEU A 346 -24.18 -13.23 -16.00
CA LEU A 346 -24.65 -11.90 -15.61
C LEU A 346 -25.67 -11.32 -16.60
N ARG A 347 -25.55 -11.63 -17.90
CA ARG A 347 -26.57 -11.26 -18.90
C ARG A 347 -27.88 -11.98 -18.65
N GLN A 348 -27.84 -13.27 -18.33
CA GLN A 348 -29.04 -14.02 -18.01
C GLN A 348 -29.71 -13.46 -16.76
N ILE A 349 -28.96 -13.17 -15.69
CA ILE A 349 -29.50 -12.58 -14.45
C ILE A 349 -30.21 -11.24 -14.70
N LEU A 350 -29.70 -10.41 -15.63
CA LEU A 350 -30.28 -9.09 -15.90
C LEU A 350 -31.48 -9.11 -16.84
N TRP A 351 -31.54 -10.08 -17.76
CA TRP A 351 -32.47 -10.06 -18.89
C TRP A 351 -33.48 -11.21 -18.92
N TRP A 352 -33.26 -12.28 -18.15
CA TRP A 352 -34.14 -13.43 -17.99
C TRP A 352 -34.56 -13.58 -16.52
#